data_AF-A0AAD6YWE9-F1
#
_entry.id   AF-A0AAD6YWE9-F1
#
_cell.length_a   1.000
_cell.length_b   1.000
_cell.length_c   1.000
_cell.angle_alpha   90.00
_cell.angle_beta   90.00
_cell.angle_gamma   90.00
#
_symmetry.space_group_name_H-M   'P 1'
#
loop_
_entity.id
_entity.type
_entity.pdbx_description
1 polymer ?
#
loop_
_entity_poly.entity_id
_entity_poly.type
_entity_poly.pdbx_seq_one_letter_code
_entity_poly.pdbx_strand_id
1 'polypeptide(L)'
;IQDCHKPFMHIMHQWHEVKRHKRAKRGHFANGVRGTKQGELVLACRACPQVGWNLPEGWEKAPHAFKFIYFLFLAQDANFRLNNRCVLSEAVDLILGDSWGYFV
;
A
#
# COMPACT_ATOMS: atom_id res chain seq x y z
N ILE A 1 15.30 -34.82 2.76
CA ILE A 1 14.14 -33.91 2.85
C ILE A 1 14.29 -32.92 1.69
N GLN A 2 13.30 -32.81 0.81
CA GLN A 2 13.36 -31.87 -0.32
C GLN A 2 13.13 -30.44 0.19
N ASP A 3 13.93 -29.48 -0.28
CA ASP A 3 13.77 -28.07 0.06
C ASP A 3 12.44 -27.54 -0.49
N CYS A 4 11.54 -27.16 0.42
CA CYS A 4 10.22 -26.62 0.11
C CYS A 4 10.13 -25.10 0.31
N HIS A 5 11.24 -24.42 0.63
CA HIS A 5 11.24 -22.99 0.94
C HIS A 5 10.71 -22.15 -0.24
N LYS A 6 11.19 -22.39 -1.46
CA LYS A 6 10.74 -21.65 -2.66
C LYS A 6 9.24 -21.85 -2.95
N PRO A 7 8.71 -23.09 -3.06
CA PRO A 7 7.27 -23.33 -3.19
C PRO A 7 6.45 -22.70 -2.07
N PHE A 8 6.92 -22.79 -0.81
CA PHE A 8 6.25 -22.21 0.34
C PHE A 8 6.13 -20.68 0.21
N MET A 9 7.22 -19.99 -0.17
CA MET A 9 7.20 -18.55 -0.39
C MET A 9 6.23 -18.13 -1.51
N HIS A 10 6.10 -18.92 -2.59
CA HIS A 10 5.10 -18.67 -3.63
C HIS A 10 3.67 -18.80 -3.11
N ILE A 11 3.38 -19.85 -2.33
CA ILE A 11 2.06 -20.06 -1.72
C ILE A 11 1.74 -18.90 -0.77
N MET A 12 2.71 -18.46 0.03
CA MET A 12 2.54 -17.31 0.94
C MET A 12 2.26 -16.02 0.18
N HIS A 13 2.94 -15.79 -0.96
CA HIS A 13 2.68 -14.63 -1.82
C HIS A 13 1.25 -14.64 -2.38
N GLN A 14 0.79 -15.77 -2.94
CA GLN A 14 -0.59 -15.93 -3.42
C GLN A 14 -1.61 -15.75 -2.30
N TRP A 15 -1.34 -16.31 -1.11
CA TRP A 15 -2.22 -16.18 0.06
C TRP A 15 -2.33 -14.72 0.52
N HIS A 16 -1.22 -13.98 0.58
CA HIS A 16 -1.24 -12.56 0.91
C HIS A 16 -2.09 -11.76 -0.07
N GLU A 17 -1.98 -12.05 -1.37
CA GLU A 17 -2.76 -11.34 -2.38
C GLU A 17 -4.26 -11.61 -2.26
N VAL A 18 -4.65 -12.88 -2.06
CA VAL A 18 -6.06 -13.24 -1.79
C VAL A 18 -6.57 -12.53 -0.53
N LYS A 19 -5.74 -12.41 0.51
CA LYS A 19 -6.12 -11.69 1.74
C LYS A 19 -6.32 -10.19 1.51
N ARG A 20 -5.48 -9.53 0.70
CA ARG A 20 -5.65 -8.11 0.35
C ARG A 20 -7.00 -7.86 -0.33
N HIS A 21 -7.34 -8.67 -1.33
CA HIS A 21 -8.62 -8.59 -2.02
C HIS A 21 -9.83 -8.83 -1.11
N LYS A 22 -9.72 -9.79 -0.19
CA LYS A 22 -10.78 -10.05 0.81
C LYS A 22 -10.98 -8.84 1.74
N ARG A 23 -9.89 -8.24 2.23
CA ARG A 23 -9.95 -7.04 3.09
C ARG A 23 -10.59 -5.85 2.38
N ALA A 24 -10.29 -5.67 1.09
CA ALA A 24 -10.90 -4.63 0.24
C ALA A 24 -12.27 -5.04 -0.34
N LYS A 25 -12.84 -6.18 0.10
CA LYS A 25 -14.17 -6.67 -0.31
C LYS A 25 -14.32 -6.88 -1.82
N ARG A 26 -13.22 -7.07 -2.56
CA ARG A 26 -13.22 -7.12 -4.03
C ARG A 26 -14.08 -8.25 -4.61
N GLY A 27 -14.26 -9.34 -3.88
CA GLY A 27 -15.14 -10.44 -4.28
C GLY A 27 -16.64 -10.09 -4.34
N HIS A 28 -17.07 -8.96 -3.73
CA HIS A 28 -18.47 -8.53 -3.72
C HIS A 28 -18.82 -7.53 -4.84
N PHE A 29 -17.82 -7.04 -5.58
CA PHE A 29 -18.08 -6.14 -6.70
C PHE A 29 -18.48 -6.93 -7.94
N ALA A 30 -19.33 -6.36 -8.79
CA ALA A 30 -19.80 -6.99 -10.03
C ALA A 30 -18.65 -7.33 -11.01
N ASN A 31 -17.60 -6.52 -11.02
CA ASN A 31 -16.37 -6.72 -11.79
C ASN A 31 -15.31 -7.55 -11.04
N GLY A 32 -15.61 -7.96 -9.80
CA GLY A 32 -14.76 -8.77 -8.94
C GLY A 32 -13.36 -8.17 -8.72
N VAL A 33 -12.40 -9.08 -8.59
CA VAL A 33 -10.96 -8.76 -8.48
C VAL A 33 -10.43 -8.07 -9.74
N ARG A 34 -10.92 -8.48 -10.93
CA ARG A 34 -10.43 -7.94 -12.22
C ARG A 34 -10.70 -6.45 -12.41
N GLY A 35 -11.71 -5.92 -11.73
CA GLY A 35 -12.03 -4.50 -11.77
C GLY A 35 -11.35 -3.66 -10.68
N THR A 36 -10.35 -4.19 -9.99
CA THR A 36 -9.57 -3.45 -8.98
C THR A 36 -8.70 -2.42 -9.69
N LYS A 37 -8.90 -1.14 -9.37
CA LYS A 37 -8.11 -0.04 -9.94
C LYS A 37 -6.88 0.26 -9.08
N GLN A 38 -5.98 1.06 -9.64
CA GLN A 38 -4.80 1.55 -8.94
C GLN A 38 -5.18 2.18 -7.59
N GLY A 39 -4.48 1.76 -6.53
CA GLY A 39 -4.70 2.23 -5.17
C GLY A 39 -5.95 1.71 -4.45
N GLU A 40 -6.82 0.91 -5.07
CA GLU A 40 -8.08 0.46 -4.44
C GLU A 40 -7.90 -0.61 -3.34
N LEU A 41 -6.69 -1.19 -3.19
CA LEU A 41 -6.36 -2.07 -2.06
C LEU A 41 -5.63 -1.33 -0.94
N VAL A 42 -5.45 -0.01 -1.04
CA VAL A 42 -4.80 0.82 -0.03
C VAL A 42 -5.81 1.25 1.04
N LEU A 43 -5.36 1.32 2.28
CA LEU A 43 -6.08 1.98 3.35
C LEU A 43 -5.57 3.42 3.50
N ALA A 44 -6.47 4.38 3.64
CA ALA A 44 -6.09 5.74 3.97
C ALA A 44 -5.31 5.76 5.28
N CYS A 45 -4.10 6.32 5.26
CA CYS A 45 -3.31 6.49 6.46
C CYS A 45 -3.97 7.53 7.37
N ARG A 46 -4.35 7.11 8.58
CA ARG A 46 -5.00 7.98 9.58
C ARG A 46 -4.05 9.01 10.19
N ALA A 47 -2.74 8.77 10.11
CA ALA A 47 -1.72 9.69 10.59
C ALA A 47 -1.36 10.75 9.54
N CYS A 48 -1.48 10.43 8.24
CA CYS A 48 -1.24 11.40 7.19
C CYS A 48 -2.23 12.57 7.30
N PRO A 49 -1.83 13.81 7.00
CA PRO A 49 -2.73 14.96 7.04
C PRO A 49 -3.80 14.83 5.95
N GLN A 50 -5.05 14.87 6.35
CA GLN A 50 -6.25 14.73 5.53
C GLN A 50 -7.18 15.90 5.88
N VAL A 51 -7.38 16.79 4.91
CA VAL A 51 -8.25 17.97 5.09
C VAL A 51 -9.65 17.53 5.48
N GLY A 52 -10.19 18.14 6.55
CA GLY A 52 -11.51 17.83 7.09
C GLY A 52 -11.57 16.60 7.99
N TRP A 53 -10.48 15.83 8.15
CA TRP A 53 -10.43 14.68 9.08
C TRP A 53 -9.54 14.97 10.28
N ASN A 54 -8.25 15.15 10.04
CA ASN A 54 -7.23 15.44 11.05
C ASN A 54 -6.42 16.70 10.71
N LEU A 55 -6.74 17.38 9.61
CA LEU A 55 -6.18 18.67 9.21
C LEU A 55 -7.35 19.64 8.96
N PRO A 56 -7.41 20.81 9.62
CA PRO A 56 -8.52 21.74 9.45
C PRO A 56 -8.51 22.38 8.06
N GLU A 57 -9.69 22.74 7.53
CA GLU A 57 -9.78 23.52 6.30
C GLU A 57 -9.10 24.89 6.46
N GLY A 58 -8.44 25.34 5.39
CA GLY A 58 -7.72 26.61 5.41
C GLY A 58 -6.43 26.62 6.24
N TRP A 59 -5.93 25.46 6.69
CA TRP A 59 -4.65 25.33 7.40
C TRP A 59 -3.48 26.04 6.70
N GLU A 60 -3.50 26.08 5.35
CA GLU A 60 -2.48 26.74 4.52
C GLU A 60 -2.41 28.26 4.75
N LYS A 61 -3.54 28.87 5.14
CA LYS A 61 -3.68 30.31 5.40
C LYS A 61 -3.25 30.68 6.83
N ALA A 62 -2.83 29.69 7.64
CA ALA A 62 -2.37 29.97 8.99
C ALA A 62 -1.22 30.99 8.98
N PRO A 63 -1.21 31.95 9.93
CA PRO A 63 -0.12 32.90 10.05
C PRO A 63 1.22 32.16 10.16
N HIS A 64 2.30 32.76 9.62
CA HIS A 64 3.62 32.12 9.57
C HIS A 64 4.07 31.57 10.93
N ALA A 65 3.79 32.30 12.01
CA ALA A 65 4.09 31.89 13.38
C ALA A 65 3.40 30.59 13.84
N PHE A 66 2.30 30.16 13.20
CA PHE A 66 1.51 28.98 13.57
C PHE A 66 1.61 27.82 12.56
N LYS A 67 2.29 28.01 11.42
CA LYS A 67 2.41 26.95 10.39
C LYS A 67 3.05 25.66 10.91
N PHE A 68 3.89 25.75 11.95
CA PHE A 68 4.55 24.60 12.56
C PHE A 68 3.58 23.55 13.12
N ILE A 69 2.35 23.94 13.49
CA ILE A 69 1.33 23.03 14.02
C ILE A 69 0.88 22.00 12.97
N TYR A 70 0.94 22.37 11.69
CA TYR A 70 0.49 21.54 10.57
C TYR A 70 1.66 20.85 9.85
N PHE A 71 2.85 20.83 10.46
CA PHE A 71 4.02 20.24 9.84
C PHE A 71 3.93 18.71 9.81
N LEU A 72 4.13 18.12 8.63
CA LEU A 72 4.13 16.67 8.45
C LEU A 72 5.56 16.13 8.65
N PHE A 73 5.76 15.39 9.74
CA PHE A 73 7.00 14.65 9.96
C PHE A 73 6.93 13.30 9.23
N LEU A 74 7.56 13.22 8.07
CA LEU A 74 7.72 11.95 7.35
C LEU A 74 8.97 11.24 7.87
N ALA A 75 8.76 10.23 8.72
CA ALA A 75 9.79 9.27 9.08
C ALA A 75 9.60 8.02 8.22
N GLN A 76 10.50 7.84 7.25
CA GLN A 76 10.50 6.64 6.43
C GLN A 76 11.48 5.65 7.05
N ASP A 77 10.97 4.58 7.66
CA ASP A 77 11.83 3.47 8.12
C ASP A 77 12.45 2.81 6.88
N ALA A 78 13.72 3.11 6.61
CA ALA A 78 14.46 2.60 5.47
C ALA A 78 14.71 1.08 5.53
N ASN A 79 14.12 0.34 6.48
CA ASN A 79 13.99 -1.12 6.46
C ASN A 79 13.08 -1.66 5.34
N PHE A 80 12.80 -0.88 4.29
CA PHE A 80 12.26 -1.45 3.07
C PHE A 80 13.27 -2.45 2.54
N ARG A 81 12.83 -3.69 2.32
CA ARG A 81 13.55 -4.66 1.50
C ARG A 81 13.55 -4.14 0.06
N LEU A 82 14.39 -3.14 -0.23
CA LEU A 82 14.60 -2.58 -1.57
C LEU A 82 15.04 -3.69 -2.56
N ASN A 83 15.60 -4.78 -2.03
CA ASN A 83 15.88 -6.01 -2.79
C ASN A 83 14.65 -6.60 -3.49
N ASN A 84 13.43 -6.39 -3.00
CA ASN A 84 12.21 -6.82 -3.69
C ASN A 84 11.88 -5.94 -4.92
N ARG A 85 12.54 -4.78 -5.08
CA ARG A 85 12.47 -3.94 -6.29
C ARG A 85 13.57 -4.31 -7.30
N CYS A 86 14.63 -5.00 -6.87
CA CYS A 86 15.64 -5.59 -7.75
C CYS A 86 15.13 -6.91 -8.33
N VAL A 87 14.06 -6.81 -9.10
CA VAL A 87 13.47 -7.94 -9.82
C VAL A 87 14.27 -8.14 -11.10
N LEU A 88 14.77 -9.35 -11.35
CA LEU A 88 15.55 -9.63 -12.57
C LEU A 88 14.68 -9.52 -13.84
N SER A 89 13.42 -9.96 -13.77
CA SER A 89 12.38 -9.73 -14.78
C SER A 89 10.98 -10.14 -14.27
N GLU A 90 9.92 -9.59 -14.85
CA GLU A 90 8.52 -9.97 -14.56
C GLU A 90 8.20 -11.44 -14.89
N ALA A 91 8.97 -12.05 -15.79
CA ALA A 91 8.84 -13.47 -16.12
C ALA A 91 9.36 -14.39 -15.01
N VAL A 92 10.28 -13.89 -14.17
CA VAL A 92 10.87 -14.64 -13.04
C VAL A 92 10.05 -14.41 -11.77
N ASP A 93 9.57 -13.19 -11.54
CA ASP A 93 8.71 -12.85 -10.40
C ASP A 93 7.32 -12.43 -10.90
N LEU A 94 6.34 -13.33 -10.74
CA LEU A 94 4.95 -13.07 -11.10
C LEU A 94 4.36 -11.99 -10.19
N ILE A 95 4.11 -10.81 -10.76
CA ILE A 95 3.42 -9.73 -10.08
C ILE A 95 1.92 -10.06 -10.04
N LEU A 96 1.37 -10.30 -8.84
CA LEU A 96 -0.02 -10.71 -8.67
C LEU A 96 -1.01 -9.53 -8.52
N GLY A 97 -0.51 -8.32 -8.30
CA GLY A 97 -1.32 -7.13 -8.02
C GLY A 97 -0.52 -5.85 -8.18
N ASP A 98 -0.04 -5.63 -9.41
CA ASP A 98 0.72 -4.42 -9.73
C ASP A 98 -0.16 -3.20 -9.50
N SER A 99 0.43 -2.18 -8.88
CA SER A 99 -0.20 -0.87 -8.68
C SER A 99 -1.48 -0.82 -7.82
N TRP A 100 -1.96 -1.95 -7.28
CA TRP A 100 -3.18 -1.98 -6.48
C TRP A 100 -3.00 -1.52 -5.03
N GLY A 101 -1.77 -1.56 -4.52
CA GLY A 101 -1.45 -1.01 -3.20
C GLY A 101 -0.17 -0.21 -3.20
N TYR A 102 -0.27 1.09 -2.94
CA TYR A 102 0.86 1.94 -2.58
C TYR A 102 0.62 2.55 -1.21
N PHE A 103 1.65 2.52 -0.37
CA PHE A 103 1.67 3.26 0.89
C PHE A 103 2.02 4.72 0.56
N VAL A 104 1.28 5.67 1.14
CA VAL A 104 1.66 7.09 1.22
C VAL A 104 2.06 7.37 2.65
#